data_AF-A0A955ZGW5-F1
#
_entry.id   AF-A0A955ZGW5-F1
#
_cell.length_a   1.000
_cell.length_b   1.000
_cell.length_c   1.000
_cell.angle_alpha   90.00
_cell.angle_beta   90.00
_cell.angle_gamma   90.00
#
_symmetry.space_group_name_H-M   'P 1'
#
loop_
_entity.id
_entity.type
_entity.pdbx_description
1 polymer ?
#
loop_
_entity_poly.entity_id
_entity_poly.type
_entity_poly.pdbx_seq_one_letter_code
_entity_poly.pdbx_strand_id
1 'polypeptide(L)'
;MSLAAVRQVLFEFADVLEGRVVDAAVPAWCERRGWTEALLSLSDAELLRAELVGLRASEPENLVAFCARTEALAAPYRGTT
;
A
#
# COMPACT_ATOMS: atom_id res chain seq x y z
N MET A 1 5.30 17.03 10.54
CA MET A 1 5.12 15.59 10.82
C MET A 1 6.07 15.18 11.95
N SER A 2 5.61 14.45 12.96
CA SER A 2 6.46 14.05 14.09
C SER A 2 7.14 12.70 13.86
N LEU A 3 8.28 12.45 14.50
CA LEU A 3 8.96 11.15 14.48
C LEU A 3 8.06 10.03 15.04
N ALA A 4 7.20 10.35 16.00
CA ALA A 4 6.24 9.41 16.56
C ALA A 4 5.22 8.93 15.51
N ALA A 5 4.71 9.83 14.67
CA ALA A 5 3.80 9.48 13.58
C ALA A 5 4.49 8.61 12.52
N VAL A 6 5.73 8.95 12.17
CA VAL A 6 6.54 8.13 11.25
C VAL A 6 6.72 6.70 11.78
N ARG A 7 7.11 6.60 13.06
CA ARG A 7 7.31 5.31 13.71
C ARG A 7 6.02 4.48 13.72
N GLN A 8 4.87 5.10 14.01
CA GLN A 8 3.58 4.40 14.01
C GLN A 8 3.25 3.82 12.64
N VAL A 9 3.40 4.60 11.57
CA VAL A 9 3.19 4.10 10.20
C VAL A 9 4.18 2.99 9.89
N LEU A 10 5.48 3.13 10.19
CA LEU A 10 6.44 2.06 9.91
C LEU A 10 6.11 0.75 10.66
N PHE A 11 5.61 0.82 11.91
CA PHE A 11 5.18 -0.37 12.64
C PHE A 11 3.94 -1.04 12.04
N GLU A 12 2.94 -0.27 11.59
CA GLU A 12 1.76 -0.83 10.90
C GLU A 12 2.12 -1.57 9.59
N PHE A 13 3.28 -1.23 9.02
CA PHE A 13 3.74 -1.69 7.70
C PHE A 13 4.92 -2.67 7.80
N ALA A 14 5.38 -2.98 9.02
CA ALA A 14 6.57 -3.79 9.24
C ALA A 14 6.48 -5.13 8.53
N ASP A 15 5.32 -5.81 8.58
CA ASP A 15 5.12 -7.11 7.94
C ASP A 15 5.10 -7.05 6.39
N VAL A 16 4.74 -5.92 5.80
CA VAL A 16 4.84 -5.69 4.35
C VAL A 16 6.29 -5.42 3.94
N LEU A 17 7.03 -4.65 4.75
CA LEU A 17 8.43 -4.32 4.51
C LEU A 17 9.36 -5.52 4.70
N GLU A 18 9.10 -6.32 5.72
CA GLU A 18 9.86 -7.54 6.06
C GLU A 18 9.43 -8.72 5.19
N GLY A 19 8.13 -8.87 4.94
CA GLY A 19 7.53 -9.93 4.13
C GLY A 19 7.53 -9.61 2.63
N ARG A 20 8.67 -9.20 2.09
CA ARG A 20 8.84 -8.84 0.68
C ARG A 20 8.38 -9.99 -0.23
N VAL A 21 7.66 -9.65 -1.31
CA VAL A 21 7.16 -10.62 -2.30
C VAL A 21 8.33 -11.15 -3.13
N VAL A 22 8.56 -12.46 -3.11
CA VAL A 22 9.68 -13.13 -3.81
C VAL A 22 9.23 -14.20 -4.80
N ASP A 23 7.96 -14.58 -4.77
CA ASP A 23 7.35 -15.59 -5.64
C ASP A 23 5.91 -15.19 -6.02
N ALA A 24 5.21 -16.09 -6.70
CA ALA A 24 3.83 -15.89 -7.14
C ALA A 24 2.77 -16.25 -6.08
N ALA A 25 3.17 -16.64 -4.87
CA ALA A 25 2.22 -16.93 -3.80
C ALA A 25 1.66 -15.64 -3.21
N VAL A 26 0.40 -15.69 -2.79
CA VAL A 26 -0.24 -14.57 -2.09
C VAL A 26 0.47 -14.36 -0.74
N PRO A 27 0.97 -13.15 -0.44
CA PRO A 27 1.61 -12.90 0.84
C PRO A 27 0.62 -12.98 2.01
N ALA A 28 1.04 -13.57 3.13
CA ALA A 28 0.19 -13.71 4.31
C ALA A 28 -0.32 -12.36 4.87
N TRP A 29 0.45 -11.28 4.72
CA TRP A 29 0.02 -9.93 5.10
C TRP A 29 -1.13 -9.39 4.23
N CYS A 30 -1.23 -9.86 2.99
CA CYS A 30 -2.28 -9.51 2.03
C CYS A 30 -3.59 -10.23 2.39
N GLU A 31 -3.49 -11.53 2.68
CA GLU A 31 -4.62 -12.36 3.12
C GLU A 31 -5.23 -11.87 4.43
N ARG A 32 -4.40 -11.61 5.46
CA ARG A 32 -4.87 -11.13 6.77
C ARG A 32 -5.66 -9.83 6.69
N ARG A 33 -5.39 -9.01 5.66
CA ARG A 33 -6.04 -7.72 5.45
C ARG A 33 -7.23 -7.80 4.49
N GLY A 34 -7.52 -8.99 3.96
CA GLY A 34 -8.62 -9.20 3.01
C GLY A 34 -8.39 -8.53 1.66
N TRP A 35 -7.13 -8.30 1.27
CA TRP A 35 -6.79 -7.60 0.03
C TRP A 35 -6.65 -8.52 -1.18
N THR A 36 -6.50 -9.83 -0.95
CA THR A 36 -6.20 -10.82 -1.99
C THR A 36 -7.18 -10.78 -3.15
N GLU A 37 -8.48 -10.87 -2.89
CA GLU A 37 -9.50 -10.92 -3.94
C GLU A 37 -9.53 -9.62 -4.75
N ALA A 38 -9.48 -8.47 -4.07
CA ALA A 38 -9.47 -7.17 -4.72
C ALA A 38 -8.25 -7.00 -5.63
N LEU A 39 -7.04 -7.25 -5.12
CA LEU A 39 -5.80 -7.10 -5.89
C LEU A 39 -5.71 -8.07 -7.07
N LEU A 40 -6.18 -9.31 -6.90
CA LEU A 40 -6.19 -10.31 -7.98
C LEU A 40 -7.31 -10.11 -9.00
N SER A 41 -8.32 -9.29 -8.68
CA SER A 41 -9.40 -8.95 -9.61
C SER A 41 -9.03 -7.86 -10.62
N LEU A 42 -7.91 -7.15 -10.39
CA LEU A 42 -7.45 -6.08 -11.26
C LEU A 42 -6.96 -6.64 -12.60
N SER A 43 -7.49 -6.08 -13.69
CA SER A 43 -6.94 -6.28 -15.02
C SER A 43 -5.58 -5.59 -15.17
N ASP A 44 -4.79 -5.99 -16.17
CA ASP A 44 -3.52 -5.35 -16.50
C ASP A 44 -3.66 -3.83 -16.72
N ALA A 45 -4.78 -3.39 -17.31
CA ALA A 45 -5.06 -1.96 -17.51
C ALA A 45 -5.35 -1.22 -16.19
N GLU A 46 -5.96 -1.89 -15.23
CA GLU A 46 -6.19 -1.35 -13.88
C GLU A 46 -4.93 -1.34 -13.04
N LEU A 47 -4.11 -2.39 -13.13
CA LEU A 47 -2.77 -2.43 -12.53
C LEU A 47 -1.90 -1.29 -13.05
N LEU A 48 -1.80 -1.13 -14.38
CA LEU A 48 -1.03 -0.05 -14.99
C LEU A 48 -1.53 1.34 -14.53
N ARG A 49 -2.84 1.51 -14.37
CA ARG A 49 -3.40 2.75 -13.84
C ARG A 49 -2.99 2.96 -12.38
N ALA A 50 -3.09 1.93 -11.55
CA ALA A 50 -2.71 1.98 -10.14
C ALA A 50 -1.22 2.32 -9.95
N GLU A 51 -0.34 1.81 -10.81
CA GLU A 51 1.09 2.17 -10.82
C GLU A 51 1.32 3.65 -11.11
N LEU A 52 0.54 4.24 -12.02
CA LEU A 52 0.71 5.64 -12.43
C LEU A 52 0.10 6.65 -11.44
N VAL A 53 -1.08 6.35 -10.90
CA VAL A 53 -1.86 7.33 -10.12
C VAL A 53 -2.22 6.89 -8.71
N GLY A 54 -1.65 5.77 -8.26
CA GLY A 54 -1.96 5.12 -6.98
C GLY A 54 -3.28 4.32 -7.01
N LEU A 55 -3.47 3.48 -5.99
CA LEU A 55 -4.75 2.81 -5.73
C LEU A 55 -5.79 3.85 -5.29
N ARG A 56 -6.98 3.85 -5.91
CA ARG A 56 -8.04 4.86 -5.68
C ARG A 56 -9.31 4.22 -5.13
N ALA A 57 -10.32 5.04 -4.86
CA ALA A 57 -11.56 4.71 -4.13
C ALA A 57 -12.40 3.52 -4.65
N SER A 58 -12.06 2.90 -5.78
CA SER A 58 -12.65 1.63 -6.23
C SER A 58 -12.18 0.43 -5.41
N GLU A 59 -11.08 0.58 -4.68
CA GLU A 59 -10.46 -0.47 -3.88
C GLU A 59 -11.07 -0.61 -2.47
N PRO A 60 -10.83 -1.73 -1.77
CA PRO A 60 -11.24 -1.89 -0.37
C PRO A 60 -10.83 -0.69 0.48
N GLU A 61 -11.76 -0.18 1.28
CA GLU A 61 -11.56 1.04 2.08
C GLU A 61 -10.29 0.97 2.94
N ASN A 62 -10.00 -0.21 3.50
CA ASN A 62 -8.82 -0.43 4.32
C ASN A 62 -7.50 -0.40 3.52
N LEU A 63 -7.52 -0.77 2.23
CA LEU A 63 -6.37 -0.66 1.31
C LEU A 63 -6.15 0.81 0.90
N VAL A 64 -7.22 1.53 0.55
CA VAL A 64 -7.14 2.96 0.22
C VAL A 64 -6.64 3.77 1.41
N ALA A 65 -7.20 3.54 2.60
CA ALA A 65 -6.78 4.21 3.83
C ALA A 65 -5.33 3.89 4.18
N PHE A 66 -4.87 2.67 3.89
CA PHE A 66 -3.47 2.27 4.09
C PHE A 66 -2.53 3.05 3.17
N CYS A 67 -2.81 3.11 1.86
CA CYS A 67 -2.02 3.90 0.91
C CYS A 67 -2.01 5.39 1.25
N ALA A 68 -3.15 5.98 1.62
CA ALA A 68 -3.21 7.39 1.98
C ALA A 68 -2.30 7.74 3.18
N ARG A 69 -2.18 6.84 4.17
CA ARG A 69 -1.30 7.04 5.33
C ARG A 69 0.18 7.03 4.95
N THR A 70 0.61 6.18 4.02
CA THR A 70 2.01 6.20 3.54
C THR A 70 2.31 7.38 2.65
N GLU A 71 1.37 7.78 1.80
CA GLU A 71 1.56 8.94 0.94
C GLU A 71 1.70 10.22 1.77
N ALA A 72 0.87 10.39 2.81
CA ALA A 72 0.99 11.50 3.75
C ALA A 72 2.34 11.50 4.48
N LEU A 73 2.89 10.32 4.81
CA LEU A 73 4.22 10.16 5.38
C LEU A 73 5.33 10.60 4.42
N ALA A 74 5.20 10.25 3.15
CA ALA A 74 6.20 10.53 2.12
C ALA A 74 6.12 11.94 1.53
N ALA A 75 4.96 12.59 1.59
CA ALA A 75 4.69 13.88 0.95
C ALA A 75 5.72 14.99 1.25
N PRO A 76 6.20 15.18 2.49
CA PRO A 76 7.22 16.20 2.79
C PRO A 76 8.58 15.95 2.14
N TYR A 77 8.85 14.72 1.68
CA TYR A 77 10.13 14.29 1.12
C TYR A 77 10.08 14.11 -0.41
N ARG A 78 8.90 14.26 -1.02
CA ARG A 78 8.77 14.36 -2.48
C ARG A 78 9.26 15.75 -2.88
N GLY A 79 10.56 15.86 -3.18
CA GLY A 79 11.16 17.10 -3.64
C GLY A 79 10.41 17.67 -4.85
N THR A 80 10.12 18.96 -4.82
CA THR A 80 9.88 19.76 -6.03
C THR A 80 11.14 19.66 -6.88
N THR A 81 11.12 18.77 -7.86
CA THR A 81 12.10 18.74 -8.95
C THR A 81 11.50 19.49 -10.13
#